data_AF-A0A976HQU4-F1
#
_entry.id   AF-A0A976HQU4-F1
#
_cell.length_a   1.000
_cell.length_b   1.000
_cell.length_c   1.000
_cell.angle_alpha   90.00
_cell.angle_beta   90.00
_cell.angle_gamma   90.00
#
_symmetry.space_group_name_H-M   'P 1'
#
loop_
_entity.id
_entity.type
_entity.pdbx_description
1 polymer ?
#
loop_
_entity_poly.entity_id
_entity_poly.type
_entity_poly.pdbx_seq_one_letter_code
_entity_poly.pdbx_strand_id
1 'polypeptide(L)'
;YNRYFSKGAIPDACKNEEGHSTIEGSWIAMPQPLSDDQVTYADGTAATIDQMSMDVSSFLMWTAEPKLMDRRNAGFVSVIFLIILSALLYLTNKRLWAGVKGRKSA
;
A
#
# COMPACT_ATOMS: atom_id res chain seq x y z
N TYR A 1 -9.54 -22.73 -8.61
CA TYR A 1 -8.10 -22.40 -8.65
C TYR A 1 -7.94 -20.91 -8.82
N ASN A 2 -7.02 -20.27 -8.08
CA ASN A 2 -6.70 -18.85 -8.23
C ASN A 2 -5.17 -18.67 -8.17
N ARG A 3 -4.63 -17.92 -9.14
CA ARG A 3 -3.18 -17.73 -9.34
C ARG A 3 -2.50 -16.94 -8.22
N TYR A 4 -3.26 -16.07 -7.54
CA TYR A 4 -2.75 -15.14 -6.53
C TYR A 4 -3.02 -15.60 -5.10
N PHE A 5 -3.96 -16.51 -4.89
CA PHE A 5 -4.28 -17.03 -3.55
C PHE A 5 -3.21 -18.04 -3.11
N SER A 6 -2.52 -17.78 -1.99
CA SER A 6 -1.39 -18.62 -1.52
C SER A 6 -1.71 -19.53 -0.33
N LYS A 7 -2.91 -19.42 0.25
CA LYS A 7 -3.30 -20.11 1.50
C LYS A 7 -4.33 -21.22 1.30
N GLY A 8 -4.59 -21.62 0.05
CA GLY A 8 -5.53 -22.68 -0.28
C GLY A 8 -4.92 -24.07 -0.21
N ALA A 9 -5.79 -25.07 -0.30
CA ALA A 9 -5.35 -26.46 -0.46
C ALA A 9 -4.72 -26.65 -1.85
N ILE A 10 -3.70 -27.51 -1.92
CA ILE A 10 -3.03 -27.91 -3.15
C ILE A 10 -3.05 -29.44 -3.23
N PRO A 11 -3.55 -30.06 -4.32
CA PRO A 11 -3.51 -31.50 -4.52
C PRO A 11 -2.10 -32.04 -4.45
N ASP A 12 -1.92 -33.26 -3.97
CA ASP A 12 -0.60 -33.87 -3.79
C ASP A 12 0.14 -34.06 -5.12
N ALA A 13 -0.58 -34.19 -6.24
CA ALA A 13 0.00 -34.21 -7.59
C ALA A 13 0.72 -32.91 -7.97
N CYS A 14 0.45 -31.79 -7.29
CA CYS A 14 1.05 -30.48 -7.53
C CYS A 14 2.07 -30.10 -6.45
N LYS A 15 2.57 -31.08 -5.69
CA LYS A 15 3.64 -30.91 -4.71
C LYS A 15 4.89 -31.66 -5.16
N ASN A 16 6.07 -31.12 -4.88
CA ASN A 16 7.32 -31.83 -5.02
C ASN A 16 7.51 -32.85 -3.86
N GLU A 17 8.59 -33.62 -3.90
CA GLU A 17 8.93 -34.63 -2.89
C GLU A 17 9.14 -34.03 -1.48
N GLU A 18 9.44 -32.72 -1.40
CA GLU A 18 9.62 -31.96 -0.15
C GLU A 18 8.31 -31.32 0.35
N GLY A 19 7.20 -31.48 -0.38
CA GLY A 19 5.89 -30.93 -0.03
C GLY A 19 5.65 -29.47 -0.45
N HIS A 20 6.57 -28.86 -1.20
CA HIS A 20 6.44 -27.52 -1.77
C HIS A 20 5.59 -27.52 -3.05
N SER A 21 4.82 -26.45 -3.26
CA SER A 21 3.95 -26.29 -4.43
C SER A 21 4.73 -26.07 -5.72
N THR A 22 4.38 -26.78 -6.80
CA THR A 22 4.99 -26.62 -8.13
C THR A 22 4.26 -25.62 -9.04
N ILE A 23 3.11 -25.12 -8.60
CA ILE A 23 2.22 -24.23 -9.35
C ILE A 23 2.09 -22.86 -8.68
N GLU A 24 1.77 -21.84 -9.46
CA GLU A 24 1.53 -20.48 -8.96
C GLU A 24 0.10 -20.32 -8.41
N GLY A 25 -0.05 -20.26 -7.09
CA GLY A 25 -1.33 -20.06 -6.42
C GLY A 25 -1.91 -21.34 -5.81
N SER A 26 -3.22 -21.39 -5.57
CA SER A 26 -3.88 -22.50 -4.87
C SER A 26 -5.40 -22.54 -5.10
N TRP A 27 -6.09 -23.53 -4.53
CA TRP A 27 -7.55 -23.62 -4.61
C TRP A 27 -8.21 -22.78 -3.51
N ILE A 28 -9.02 -21.81 -3.95
CA ILE A 28 -9.89 -21.00 -3.10
C ILE A 28 -11.32 -21.55 -3.16
N ALA A 29 -12.05 -21.49 -2.04
CA ALA A 29 -13.44 -21.93 -1.94
C ALA A 29 -14.44 -20.97 -2.60
N MET A 30 -14.04 -19.71 -2.83
CA MET A 30 -14.86 -18.70 -3.48
C MET A 30 -14.93 -18.97 -4.99
N PRO A 31 -16.13 -19.16 -5.58
CA PRO A 31 -16.28 -19.24 -7.03
C PRO A 31 -15.96 -17.87 -7.67
N GLN A 32 -15.79 -17.84 -9.00
CA GLN A 32 -15.58 -16.58 -9.71
C GLN A 32 -16.80 -15.65 -9.51
N PRO A 33 -16.62 -14.48 -8.87
CA PRO A 33 -17.75 -13.64 -8.50
C PRO A 33 -18.19 -12.68 -9.60
N LEU A 34 -17.31 -12.42 -10.58
CA LEU A 34 -17.50 -11.42 -11.64
C LEU A 34 -17.51 -12.06 -13.03
N SER A 35 -18.45 -11.60 -13.86
CA SER A 35 -18.50 -11.81 -15.32
C SER A 35 -18.61 -10.47 -16.03
N ASP A 36 -18.21 -10.39 -17.30
CA ASP A 36 -18.34 -9.15 -18.08
C ASP A 36 -19.80 -8.67 -18.15
N ASP A 37 -19.98 -7.35 -18.07
CA ASP A 37 -21.26 -6.64 -18.13
C ASP A 37 -22.32 -7.12 -17.10
N GLN A 38 -21.85 -7.70 -15.99
CA GLN A 38 -22.74 -8.18 -14.92
C GLN A 38 -23.53 -7.06 -14.23
N VAL A 39 -23.01 -5.83 -14.26
CA VAL A 39 -23.63 -4.64 -13.67
C VAL A 39 -23.61 -3.52 -14.71
N THR A 40 -24.64 -2.67 -14.70
CA THR A 40 -24.66 -1.46 -15.52
C THR A 40 -24.33 -0.24 -14.66
N TYR A 41 -23.22 0.42 -14.96
CA TYR A 41 -22.87 1.68 -14.29
C TYR A 41 -23.76 2.83 -14.77
N ALA A 42 -24.21 3.67 -13.84
CA ALA A 42 -25.13 4.78 -14.14
C ALA A 42 -24.49 5.91 -14.96
N ASP A 43 -23.16 6.01 -14.94
CA ASP A 43 -22.37 6.98 -15.69
C ASP A 43 -22.01 6.49 -17.12
N GLY A 44 -22.42 5.28 -17.48
CA GLY A 44 -22.12 4.68 -18.78
C GLY A 44 -20.72 4.09 -18.91
N THR A 45 -19.97 3.96 -17.81
CA THR A 45 -18.68 3.27 -17.81
C THR A 45 -18.86 1.81 -18.22
N ALA A 46 -17.93 1.27 -19.02
CA ALA A 46 -17.97 -0.14 -19.42
C ALA A 46 -17.67 -1.05 -18.22
N ALA A 47 -18.55 -2.02 -17.97
CA ALA A 47 -18.44 -2.93 -16.83
C ALA A 47 -17.61 -4.19 -17.18
N THR A 48 -16.34 -3.97 -17.52
CA THR A 48 -15.37 -5.05 -17.71
C THR A 48 -14.98 -5.66 -16.36
N ILE A 49 -14.57 -6.94 -16.35
CA ILE A 49 -14.09 -7.59 -15.11
C ILE A 49 -12.95 -6.80 -14.45
N ASP A 50 -12.02 -6.25 -15.25
CA ASP A 50 -10.88 -5.46 -14.74
C ASP A 50 -11.38 -4.20 -14.01
N GLN A 51 -12.26 -3.44 -14.66
CA GLN A 51 -12.83 -2.21 -14.09
C GLN A 51 -13.61 -2.51 -12.79
N MET A 52 -14.52 -3.48 -12.82
CA MET A 52 -15.28 -3.88 -11.64
C MET A 52 -14.38 -4.36 -10.49
N SER A 53 -13.31 -5.10 -10.81
CA SER A 53 -12.36 -5.56 -9.80
C SER A 53 -11.59 -4.41 -9.15
N MET A 54 -11.22 -3.38 -9.92
CA MET A 54 -10.55 -2.18 -9.43
C MET A 54 -11.47 -1.32 -8.58
N ASP A 55 -12.72 -1.16 -8.98
CA ASP A 55 -13.72 -0.35 -8.28
C ASP A 55 -14.07 -0.97 -6.91
N VAL A 56 -14.31 -2.29 -6.87
CA VAL A 56 -14.57 -3.00 -5.61
C VAL A 56 -13.34 -2.98 -4.69
N SER A 57 -12.14 -3.12 -5.24
CA SER A 57 -10.90 -3.03 -4.45
C SER A 57 -10.71 -1.64 -3.85
N SER A 58 -10.99 -0.60 -4.63
CA SER A 58 -10.98 0.80 -4.18
C SER A 58 -12.01 1.05 -3.08
N PHE A 59 -13.21 0.49 -3.22
CA PHE A 59 -14.25 0.56 -2.20
C PHE A 59 -13.81 -0.16 -0.91
N LEU A 60 -13.28 -1.38 -1.00
CA LEU A 60 -12.78 -2.11 0.17
C LEU A 60 -11.66 -1.35 0.89
N MET A 61 -10.75 -0.72 0.14
CA MET A 61 -9.70 0.14 0.72
C MET A 61 -10.31 1.33 1.46
N TRP A 62 -11.32 1.99 0.89
CA TRP A 62 -12.03 3.07 1.57
C TRP A 62 -12.75 2.57 2.84
N THR A 63 -13.36 1.40 2.83
CA THR A 63 -14.00 0.82 4.03
C THR A 63 -12.99 0.45 5.11
N ALA A 64 -11.80 -0.03 4.72
CA ALA A 64 -10.73 -0.37 5.65
C ALA A 64 -10.10 0.89 6.27
N GLU A 65 -9.95 1.96 5.49
CA GLU A 65 -9.25 3.19 5.85
C GLU A 65 -10.06 4.45 5.48
N PRO A 66 -11.22 4.69 6.12
CA PRO A 66 -12.08 5.83 5.77
C PRO A 66 -11.43 7.19 6.08
N LYS A 67 -10.38 7.20 6.91
CA LYS A 67 -9.63 8.39 7.35
C LYS A 67 -8.28 8.56 6.65
N LEU A 68 -8.06 7.86 5.54
CA LEU A 68 -6.79 7.92 4.79
C LEU A 68 -6.42 9.36 4.39
N MET A 69 -7.37 10.14 3.90
CA MET A 69 -7.12 11.51 3.45
C MET A 69 -6.78 12.46 4.61
N ASP A 70 -7.49 12.35 5.73
CA ASP A 70 -7.21 13.11 6.95
C ASP A 70 -5.80 12.77 7.48
N ARG A 71 -5.44 11.47 7.50
CA ARG A 71 -4.11 10.98 7.90
C ARG A 71 -3.01 11.54 6.99
N ARG A 72 -3.24 11.55 5.67
CA ARG A 72 -2.28 12.09 4.69
C ARG A 72 -2.08 13.59 4.88
N ASN A 73 -3.15 14.34 5.11
CA ASN A 73 -3.07 15.78 5.35
C ASN A 73 -2.32 16.10 6.66
N ALA A 74 -2.68 15.42 7.76
CA ALA A 74 -1.99 15.58 9.04
C ALA A 74 -0.49 15.26 8.93
N GLY A 75 -0.14 14.19 8.20
CA GLY A 75 1.25 13.84 7.91
C GLY A 75 1.97 14.92 7.10
N PHE A 76 1.35 15.45 6.05
CA PHE A 76 1.94 16.50 5.22
C PHE A 76 2.24 17.78 6.01
N VAL A 77 1.28 18.26 6.80
CA VAL A 77 1.46 19.43 7.68
C VAL A 77 2.59 19.18 8.69
N SER A 78 2.60 17.99 9.31
CA SER A 78 3.61 17.63 10.30
C SER A 78 5.02 17.59 9.70
N VAL A 79 5.18 17.03 8.50
CA VAL A 79 6.49 16.95 7.82
C VAL A 79 7.02 18.35 7.49
N ILE A 80 6.18 19.24 6.96
CA ILE A 80 6.59 20.62 6.67
C ILE A 80 7.00 21.34 7.96
N PHE A 81 6.21 21.21 9.02
CA PHE A 81 6.52 21.81 10.32
C PHE A 81 7.87 21.30 10.86
N LEU A 82 8.11 19.99 10.78
CA LEU A 82 9.36 19.38 11.22
C LEU A 82 10.56 19.81 10.38
N ILE A 83 10.42 19.96 9.05
CA ILE A 83 11.51 20.48 8.20
C ILE A 83 11.93 21.89 8.64
N ILE A 84 10.95 22.77 8.87
CA ILE A 84 11.21 24.13 9.33
C ILE A 84 11.86 24.11 10.72
N LEU A 85 11.28 23.35 11.65
CA LEU A 85 11.81 23.22 13.01
C LEU A 85 13.23 22.67 13.01
N SER A 86 13.51 21.62 12.23
CA SER A 86 14.84 21.03 12.10
C SER A 86 15.85 22.01 11.51
N ALA A 87 15.47 22.81 10.50
CA ALA A 87 16.35 23.85 9.94
C ALA A 87 16.68 24.93 10.98
N LEU A 88 15.68 25.40 11.74
CA LEU A 88 15.88 26.39 12.81
C LEU A 88 16.76 25.84 13.94
N LEU A 89 16.51 24.60 14.37
CA LEU A 89 17.33 23.93 15.38
C LEU A 89 18.76 23.73 14.89
N TYR A 90 18.95 23.35 13.63
CA TYR A 90 20.27 23.21 13.03
C TYR A 90 21.04 24.53 13.03
N LEU A 91 20.42 25.63 12.59
CA LEU A 91 21.05 26.95 12.58
C LEU A 91 21.36 27.44 14.00
N THR A 92 20.44 27.23 14.94
CA THR A 92 20.63 27.58 16.35
C THR A 92 21.79 26.80 16.95
N ASN A 93 21.83 25.49 16.72
CA ASN A 93 22.92 24.63 17.17
C ASN A 93 24.26 25.06 16.54
N LYS A 94 24.28 25.35 15.24
CA LYS A 94 25.49 25.83 14.55
C LYS A 94 25.99 27.16 15.14
N ARG A 95 25.09 28.10 15.45
CA ARG A 95 25.46 29.39 16.07
C ARG A 95 25.97 29.21 17.50
N LEU A 96 25.31 28.39 18.32
CA LEU A 96 25.70 28.14 19.72
C LEU A 96 27.09 27.51 19.82
N TRP A 97 27.40 26.54 18.95
CA TRP A 97 28.67 25.81 18.98
C TRP A 97 29.80 26.51 18.22
N ALA A 98 29.54 27.62 17.53
CA ALA A 98 30.55 28.35 16.77
C ALA A 98 31.75 28.79 17.62
N GLY A 99 31.50 29.20 18.88
CA GLY A 99 32.54 29.65 19.80
C GLY A 99 33.37 28.52 20.45
N VAL A 100 32.91 27.27 20.37
CA VAL A 100 33.57 26.11 21.01
C VAL A 100 34.23 25.19 19.97
N LYS A 101 33.61 25.05 18.80
CA LYS A 101 34.08 24.20 17.68
C LYS A 101 34.71 25.00 16.52
N GLY A 102 34.96 26.30 16.71
CA GLY A 102 35.63 27.15 15.74
C GLY A 102 37.05 26.67 15.39
N ARG A 103 37.57 27.08 14.22
CA ARG A 103 38.90 26.69 13.73
C ARG A 103 39.94 27.05 14.79
N LYS A 104 40.70 26.07 15.30
CA LYS A 104 41.90 26.34 16.10
C LYS A 104 42.87 27.07 15.19
N SER A 105 43.13 28.35 15.46
CA SER A 105 44.27 29.04 14.85
C SER A 105 45.52 28.39 15.43
N ALA A 106 46.35 27.82 14.57
CA ALA A 106 47.71 27.39 14.90
C ALA A 106 48.59 28.61 15.18
#